data_AF-A0A6N6LLW1-F1
#
_entry.id   AF-A0A6N6LLW1-F1
#
_cell.length_a   1.000
_cell.length_b   1.000
_cell.length_c   1.000
_cell.angle_alpha   90.00
_cell.angle_beta   90.00
_cell.angle_gamma   90.00
#
_symmetry.space_group_name_H-M   'P 1'
#
loop_
_entity.id
_entity.type
_entity.pdbx_description
1 polymer ?
#
loop_
_entity_poly.entity_id
_entity_poly.type
_entity_poly.pdbx_seq_one_letter_code
_entity_poly.pdbx_strand_id
1 'polypeptide(L)'
;MTRTEFKDFIFTTQKAYFDSFSMEKVEELINCFDERLFDELALNLSSFDELNICKNGFFSLKEICIYMDFIIKNEASKMAKKTSIKNYKGTLYNEKSLLESFFYKKMMKRMPDWYKESL
;
A
#
# COMPACT_ATOMS: atom_id res chain seq x y z
N MET A 1 -11.54 -0.79 -10.73
CA MET A 1 -12.30 -1.53 -9.69
C MET A 1 -12.85 -0.55 -8.68
N THR A 2 -14.11 -0.69 -8.28
CA THR A 2 -14.72 0.10 -7.20
C THR A 2 -14.24 -0.37 -5.83
N ARG A 3 -14.42 0.44 -4.79
CA ARG A 3 -14.07 0.04 -3.41
C ARG A 3 -14.77 -1.24 -2.98
N THR A 4 -16.05 -1.39 -3.32
CA THR A 4 -16.85 -2.57 -2.98
C THR A 4 -16.29 -3.82 -3.65
N GLU A 5 -16.02 -3.75 -4.96
CA GLU A 5 -15.40 -4.85 -5.70
C GLU A 5 -14.03 -5.25 -5.12
N PHE A 6 -13.24 -4.26 -4.66
CA PHE A 6 -11.95 -4.54 -4.04
C PHE A 6 -12.09 -5.21 -2.67
N LYS A 7 -13.04 -4.76 -1.84
CA LYS A 7 -13.36 -5.43 -0.57
C LYS A 7 -13.78 -6.88 -0.81
N ASP A 8 -14.68 -7.10 -1.75
CA ASP A 8 -15.15 -8.44 -2.11
C ASP A 8 -13.98 -9.31 -2.56
N PHE A 9 -13.09 -8.79 -3.42
CA PHE A 9 -11.88 -9.50 -3.84
C PHE A 9 -10.99 -9.94 -2.66
N ILE A 10 -10.74 -9.04 -1.69
CA ILE A 10 -9.91 -9.33 -0.52
C ILE A 10 -10.55 -10.37 0.39
N PHE A 11 -11.86 -10.31 0.61
CA PHE A 11 -12.53 -11.20 1.57
C PHE A 11 -12.99 -12.53 0.97
N THR A 12 -13.07 -12.65 -0.35
CA THR A 12 -13.48 -13.88 -1.04
C THR A 12 -12.32 -14.70 -1.61
N THR A 13 -11.09 -14.17 -1.57
CA THR A 13 -9.92 -14.96 -2.00
C THR A 13 -9.75 -16.19 -1.13
N GLN A 14 -9.47 -17.34 -1.76
CA GLN A 14 -9.34 -18.63 -1.06
C GLN A 14 -8.18 -18.65 -0.06
N LYS A 15 -7.24 -17.72 -0.19
CA LYS A 15 -6.10 -17.55 0.72
C LYS A 15 -6.42 -16.62 1.90
N ALA A 16 -7.59 -15.98 1.96
CA ALA A 16 -7.93 -15.04 3.04
C ALA A 16 -8.19 -15.76 4.36
N TYR A 17 -7.53 -15.28 5.42
CA TYR A 17 -7.76 -15.72 6.78
C TYR A 17 -7.89 -14.50 7.70
N PHE A 18 -9.12 -14.04 7.88
CA PHE A 18 -9.44 -12.89 8.72
C PHE A 18 -10.46 -13.28 9.78
N ASP A 19 -10.14 -13.00 11.04
CA ASP A 19 -11.14 -12.91 12.10
C ASP A 19 -11.89 -11.57 12.01
N SER A 20 -12.95 -11.40 12.81
CA SER A 20 -13.78 -10.20 12.78
C SER A 20 -12.98 -8.92 13.03
N PHE A 21 -11.97 -8.97 13.91
CA PHE A 21 -11.08 -7.85 14.18
C PHE A 21 -10.24 -7.49 12.95
N SER A 22 -9.63 -8.49 12.32
CA SER A 22 -8.81 -8.30 11.12
C SER A 22 -9.64 -7.76 9.96
N MET A 23 -10.87 -8.24 9.78
CA MET A 23 -11.78 -7.73 8.75
C MET A 23 -12.06 -6.24 8.93
N GLU A 24 -12.40 -5.81 10.15
CA GLU A 24 -12.64 -4.40 10.47
C GLU A 24 -11.42 -3.53 10.13
N LYS A 25 -10.22 -3.98 10.51
CA LYS A 25 -8.97 -3.26 10.26
C LYS A 25 -8.60 -3.20 8.77
N VAL A 26 -8.85 -4.27 8.03
CA VAL A 26 -8.68 -4.30 6.57
C VAL A 26 -9.64 -3.32 5.91
N GLU A 27 -10.89 -3.26 6.34
CA GLU A 27 -11.85 -2.31 5.81
C GLU A 27 -11.46 -0.85 6.09
N GLU A 28 -11.03 -0.54 7.31
CA GLU A 28 -10.49 0.78 7.67
C GLU A 28 -9.37 1.19 6.70
N LEU A 29 -8.43 0.28 6.44
CA LEU A 29 -7.33 0.52 5.54
C LEU A 29 -7.79 0.76 4.10
N ILE A 30 -8.68 -0.07 3.57
CA ILE A 30 -9.22 0.08 2.22
C ILE A 30 -9.91 1.44 2.05
N ASN A 31 -10.60 1.92 3.09
CA ASN A 31 -11.27 3.22 3.07
C ASN A 31 -10.27 4.41 3.02
N CYS A 32 -9.03 4.23 3.47
CA CYS A 32 -7.98 5.26 3.41
C CYS A 32 -7.34 5.42 2.01
N PHE A 33 -7.52 4.44 1.12
CA PHE A 33 -6.93 4.44 -0.22
C PHE A 33 -7.84 5.06 -1.28
N ASP A 34 -7.18 5.62 -2.29
CA ASP A 34 -7.81 6.15 -3.50
C ASP A 34 -8.17 5.00 -4.45
N GLU A 35 -9.39 5.03 -5.00
CA GLU A 35 -9.92 3.92 -5.81
C GLU A 35 -9.10 3.66 -7.07
N ARG A 36 -8.41 4.69 -7.58
CA ARG A 36 -7.48 4.55 -8.73
C ARG A 36 -6.33 3.58 -8.48
N LEU A 37 -6.07 3.23 -7.22
CA LEU A 37 -5.02 2.29 -6.83
C LEU A 37 -5.54 0.86 -6.70
N PHE A 38 -6.86 0.62 -6.68
CA PHE A 38 -7.42 -0.71 -6.42
C PHE A 38 -7.14 -1.73 -7.52
N ASP A 39 -7.11 -1.32 -8.79
CA ASP A 39 -6.76 -2.23 -9.88
C ASP A 39 -5.29 -2.68 -9.77
N GLU A 40 -4.38 -1.75 -9.47
CA GLU A 40 -2.97 -2.07 -9.24
C GLU A 40 -2.78 -2.91 -7.97
N LEU A 41 -3.51 -2.59 -6.90
CA LEU A 41 -3.55 -3.41 -5.68
C LEU A 41 -4.00 -4.82 -6.02
N ALA A 42 -5.15 -5.01 -6.68
CA ALA A 42 -5.68 -6.33 -7.00
C ALA A 42 -4.75 -7.15 -7.90
N LEU A 43 -4.03 -6.52 -8.84
CA LEU A 43 -3.04 -7.20 -9.68
C LEU A 43 -1.80 -7.64 -8.88
N ASN A 44 -1.23 -6.75 -8.06
CA ASN A 44 -0.07 -7.07 -7.20
C ASN A 44 -0.42 -8.12 -6.14
N LEU A 45 -1.66 -8.08 -5.68
CA LEU A 45 -2.22 -9.09 -4.81
C LEU A 45 -2.33 -10.40 -5.59
N SER A 46 -3.06 -10.46 -6.70
CA SER A 46 -3.24 -11.71 -7.48
C SER A 46 -1.94 -12.41 -7.93
N SER A 47 -0.82 -11.67 -8.04
CA SER A 47 0.53 -12.19 -8.31
C SER A 47 1.27 -12.71 -7.05
N PHE A 48 0.51 -13.07 -6.00
CA PHE A 48 0.97 -13.52 -4.67
C PHE A 48 2.15 -14.48 -4.64
N ASP A 49 2.12 -15.50 -5.49
CA ASP A 49 3.12 -16.57 -5.46
C ASP A 49 4.44 -16.15 -6.14
N GLU A 50 4.42 -15.14 -7.01
CA GLU A 50 5.60 -14.67 -7.74
C GLU A 50 6.46 -13.69 -6.92
N LEU A 51 5.84 -12.95 -5.98
CA LEU A 51 6.53 -11.94 -5.17
C LEU A 51 7.16 -12.50 -3.88
N ASN A 52 6.90 -13.76 -3.48
CA ASN A 52 7.40 -14.38 -2.24
C ASN A 52 7.09 -13.60 -0.93
N ILE A 53 6.10 -12.70 -0.93
CA ILE A 53 5.77 -11.85 0.24
C ILE A 53 4.90 -12.63 1.24
N CYS A 54 4.03 -13.53 0.76
CA CYS A 54 3.25 -14.44 1.60
C CYS A 54 4.11 -15.61 2.09
N LYS A 55 4.86 -15.42 3.17
CA LYS A 55 5.72 -16.47 3.73
C LYS A 55 4.96 -17.76 4.11
N ASN A 56 3.66 -17.64 4.39
CA ASN A 56 2.83 -18.75 4.88
C ASN A 56 1.67 -19.11 3.94
N GLY A 57 1.53 -18.47 2.78
CA GLY A 57 0.45 -18.76 1.82
C GLY A 57 -0.96 -18.28 2.20
N PHE A 58 -1.11 -17.46 3.25
CA PHE A 58 -2.42 -16.97 3.74
C PHE A 58 -2.45 -15.45 3.94
N PHE A 59 -3.48 -14.82 3.39
CA PHE A 59 -3.81 -13.41 3.53
C PHE A 59 -4.26 -13.07 4.95
N SER A 60 -3.32 -12.57 5.74
CA SER A 60 -3.56 -12.03 7.10
C SER A 60 -3.51 -10.51 7.13
N LEU A 61 -4.02 -9.89 8.20
CA LEU A 61 -3.94 -8.44 8.39
C LEU A 61 -2.50 -7.91 8.24
N LYS A 62 -1.52 -8.64 8.78
CA LYS A 62 -0.10 -8.28 8.69
C LYS A 62 0.40 -8.25 7.25
N GLU A 63 0.01 -9.24 6.44
CA GLU A 63 0.40 -9.27 5.02
C GLU A 63 -0.24 -8.13 4.26
N ILE A 64 -1.52 -7.84 4.50
CA ILE A 64 -2.17 -6.65 3.95
C ILE A 64 -1.42 -5.39 4.30
N CYS A 65 -0.98 -5.25 5.56
CA CYS A 65 -0.27 -4.04 5.97
C CYS A 65 1.04 -3.84 5.19
N ILE A 66 1.81 -4.92 5.01
CA ILE A 66 3.06 -4.92 4.25
C ILE A 66 2.81 -4.58 2.78
N TYR A 67 1.77 -5.16 2.17
CA TYR A 67 1.42 -4.89 0.77
C TYR A 67 1.00 -3.45 0.55
N MET A 68 0.18 -2.91 1.45
CA MET A 68 -0.23 -1.52 1.39
C MET A 68 0.97 -0.59 1.52
N ASP A 69 1.93 -0.89 2.40
CA ASP A 69 3.15 -0.10 2.55
C ASP A 69 4.01 -0.14 1.28
N PHE A 70 4.18 -1.31 0.68
CA PHE A 70 4.86 -1.47 -0.61
C PHE A 70 4.25 -0.59 -1.70
N ILE A 71 2.92 -0.54 -1.78
CA ILE A 71 2.22 0.24 -2.80
C ILE A 71 2.32 1.73 -2.53
N ILE A 72 2.24 2.17 -1.27
CA ILE A 72 2.50 3.55 -0.90
C ILE A 72 3.92 3.96 -1.31
N LYS A 73 4.92 3.10 -1.06
CA LYS A 73 6.32 3.35 -1.48
C LYS A 73 6.46 3.43 -3.00
N ASN A 74 5.80 2.54 -3.75
CA ASN A 74 5.83 2.57 -5.21
C ASN A 74 5.17 3.82 -5.77
N GLU A 75 4.00 4.21 -5.26
CA GLU A 75 3.33 5.44 -5.66
C GLU A 75 4.16 6.69 -5.31
N ALA A 76 4.76 6.72 -4.12
CA ALA A 76 5.68 7.78 -3.74
C ALA A 76 6.86 7.89 -4.70
N SER A 77 7.44 6.77 -5.13
CA SER A 77 8.51 6.73 -6.15
C SER A 77 8.04 7.20 -7.52
N LYS A 78 6.86 6.78 -7.98
CA LYS A 78 6.28 7.27 -9.24
C LYS A 78 6.04 8.78 -9.21
N MET A 79 5.55 9.32 -8.09
CA MET A 79 5.35 10.77 -7.91
C MET A 79 6.68 11.53 -7.85
N ALA A 80 7.68 10.98 -7.13
CA ALA A 80 9.01 11.56 -7.04
C ALA A 80 9.70 11.66 -8.41
N LYS A 81 9.58 10.62 -9.25
CA LYS A 81 10.14 10.62 -10.62
C LYS A 81 9.54 11.69 -11.54
N LYS A 82 8.31 12.13 -11.26
CA LYS A 82 7.58 13.15 -12.04
C LYS A 82 7.74 14.56 -11.48
N THR A 83 8.41 14.72 -10.34
CA THR A 83 8.52 15.98 -9.61
C THR A 83 9.98 16.43 -9.53
N SER A 84 10.23 17.73 -9.52
CA SER A 84 11.55 18.30 -9.26
C SER A 84 11.46 19.45 -8.25
N ILE A 85 12.54 19.65 -7.51
CA ILE A 85 12.71 20.73 -6.55
C ILE A 85 13.46 21.86 -7.25
N LYS A 86 12.80 23.01 -7.41
CA LYS A 86 13.40 24.20 -8.01
C LYS A 86 14.65 24.61 -7.22
N ASN A 87 15.75 24.84 -7.93
CA ASN A 87 17.05 25.27 -7.36
C ASN A 87 17.64 24.28 -6.33
N TYR A 88 17.40 22.98 -6.47
CA TYR A 88 18.03 21.98 -5.61
C TYR A 88 19.56 21.97 -5.80
N LYS A 89 20.31 22.00 -4.69
CA LYS A 89 21.79 22.09 -4.70
C LYS A 89 22.51 20.76 -4.44
N GLY A 90 21.79 19.64 -4.37
CA GLY A 90 22.36 18.30 -4.15
C GLY A 90 22.38 17.45 -5.44
N THR A 91 22.66 16.16 -5.29
CA THR A 91 22.62 15.20 -6.40
C THR A 91 21.17 14.82 -6.75
N LEU A 92 20.92 14.43 -8.01
CA LEU A 92 19.61 13.90 -8.43
C LEU A 92 19.15 12.71 -7.59
N TYR A 93 20.08 11.91 -7.07
CA TYR A 93 19.79 10.81 -6.15
C TYR A 93 19.20 11.32 -4.83
N ASN A 94 19.85 12.31 -4.22
CA ASN A 94 19.38 12.90 -2.96
C ASN A 94 18.05 13.64 -3.14
N GLU A 95 17.85 14.31 -4.28
CA GLU A 95 16.59 14.96 -4.63
C GLU A 95 15.43 13.95 -4.70
N LYS A 96 15.65 12.83 -5.41
CA LYS A 96 14.67 11.75 -5.52
C LYS A 96 14.36 11.14 -4.16
N SER A 97 15.38 10.83 -3.37
CA SER A 97 15.19 10.26 -2.02
C SER A 97 14.37 11.19 -1.11
N LEU A 98 14.60 12.51 -1.19
CA LEU A 98 13.82 13.52 -0.47
C LEU A 98 12.36 13.55 -0.93
N LEU A 99 12.12 13.55 -2.24
CA LEU A 99 10.77 13.56 -2.81
C LEU A 99 10.01 12.27 -2.48
N GLU A 100 10.66 11.11 -2.58
CA GLU A 100 10.10 9.81 -2.19
C GLU A 100 9.68 9.84 -0.72
N SER A 101 10.57 10.29 0.17
CA SER A 101 10.27 10.44 1.59
C SER A 101 9.13 11.42 1.86
N PHE A 102 9.06 12.52 1.12
CA PHE A 102 8.00 13.51 1.24
C PHE A 102 6.63 12.93 0.84
N PHE A 103 6.55 12.30 -0.34
CA PHE A 103 5.30 11.71 -0.84
C PHE A 103 4.84 10.53 0.02
N TYR A 104 5.78 9.67 0.46
CA TYR A 104 5.50 8.59 1.39
C TYR A 104 4.87 9.12 2.69
N LYS A 105 5.52 10.08 3.36
CA LYS A 105 4.99 10.71 4.58
C LYS A 105 3.64 11.38 4.34
N LYS A 106 3.44 12.01 3.18
CA LYS A 106 2.18 12.66 2.82
C LYS A 106 1.03 11.65 2.70
N MET A 107 1.29 10.48 2.11
CA MET A 107 0.29 9.39 2.01
C MET A 107 0.03 8.74 3.36
N MET A 108 1.09 8.46 4.13
CA MET A 108 1.00 7.87 5.48
C MET A 108 0.20 8.73 6.47
N LYS A 109 0.13 10.05 6.29
CA LYS A 109 -0.71 10.93 7.14
C LYS A 109 -2.20 10.57 7.13
N ARG A 110 -2.70 9.91 6.07
CA ARG A 110 -4.11 9.51 5.95
C ARG A 110 -4.40 8.13 6.55
N MET A 111 -3.35 7.39 6.91
CA MET A 111 -3.49 6.04 7.44
C MET A 111 -3.82 6.09 8.94
N PRO A 112 -4.51 5.07 9.48
CA PRO A 112 -4.78 4.94 10.90
C PRO A 112 -3.48 4.86 11.72
N ASP A 113 -3.50 5.27 12.98
CA ASP A 113 -2.30 5.25 13.84
C ASP A 113 -1.84 3.81 14.14
N TRP A 114 -2.76 2.90 14.39
CA TRP A 114 -2.46 1.47 14.60
C TRP A 114 -1.70 0.86 13.41
N TYR A 115 -1.99 1.31 12.18
CA TYR A 115 -1.31 0.85 10.99
C TYR A 115 0.15 1.30 10.96
N LYS A 116 0.39 2.57 11.32
CA LYS A 116 1.74 3.15 11.40
C LYS A 116 2.59 2.43 12.46
N GLU A 117 1.96 2.00 13.55
CA GLU A 117 2.61 1.24 14.63
C GLU A 117 2.87 -0.24 14.25
N SER A 118 2.17 -0.74 13.23
CA SER A 118 2.25 -2.14 12.77
C SER A 118 3.31 -2.38 11.68
N LEU A 119 3.92 -1.32 11.15
CA LEU A 119 4.98 -1.36 10.12
C LEU A 119 6.38 -1.38 10.75
#